data_AF-A0A7S3LY58-F1
#
_entry.id   AF-A0A7S3LY58-F1
#
_cell.length_a   1.000
_cell.length_b   1.000
_cell.length_c   1.000
_cell.angle_alpha   90.00
_cell.angle_beta   90.00
_cell.angle_gamma   90.00
#
_symmetry.space_group_name_H-M   'P 1'
#
loop_
_entity.id
_entity.type
_entity.pdbx_description
1 polymer ?
#
loop_
_entity_poly.entity_id
_entity_poly.type
_entity_poly.pdbx_seq_one_letter_code
_entity_poly.pdbx_strand_id
1 'polypeptide(L)'
;PKINVWRYTTHSILAVGYGEEPTLHPGGEPVKYWIVRNSWGQEWGEQGYAKMRRGFNDAALESTAPWVEPDLDRLPQGFLERARQYSEEQAVLRQKDGLETQDSKRQGMRGKRAGGR
;
A
#
# COMPACT_ATOMS: atom_id res chain seq x y z
N PRO A 1 -2.90 -30.85 -24.89
CA PRO A 1 -1.95 -30.18 -23.96
C PRO A 1 -2.57 -29.99 -22.56
N LYS A 2 -1.87 -30.39 -21.49
CA LYS A 2 -2.31 -30.06 -20.12
C LYS A 2 -1.95 -28.60 -19.83
N ILE A 3 -2.95 -27.75 -19.66
CA ILE A 3 -2.76 -26.36 -19.24
C ILE A 3 -2.47 -26.38 -17.73
N ASN A 4 -1.28 -25.92 -17.34
CA ASN A 4 -0.94 -25.70 -15.94
C ASN A 4 -0.96 -24.19 -15.65
N VAL A 5 -1.96 -23.75 -14.89
CA VAL A 5 -2.16 -22.34 -14.52
C VAL A 5 -1.51 -21.99 -13.17
N TRP A 6 -0.92 -22.97 -12.48
CA TRP A 6 -0.46 -22.78 -11.11
C TRP A 6 0.84 -21.97 -11.06
N ARG A 7 0.86 -20.95 -10.21
CA ARG A 7 2.03 -20.13 -9.91
C ARG A 7 2.23 -20.10 -8.41
N TYR A 8 3.48 -20.29 -7.97
CA TYR A 8 3.81 -20.33 -6.56
C TYR A 8 3.77 -18.94 -5.95
N THR A 9 3.03 -18.79 -4.85
CA THR A 9 2.87 -17.57 -4.07
C THR A 9 2.86 -17.91 -2.58
N THR A 10 3.41 -17.03 -1.74
CA THR A 10 3.49 -17.24 -0.28
C THR A 10 2.84 -16.14 0.55
N HIS A 11 2.47 -15.01 -0.06
CA HIS A 11 1.95 -13.84 0.64
C HIS A 11 0.80 -13.21 -0.14
N SER A 12 -0.21 -12.74 0.57
CA SER A 12 -1.37 -12.05 -0.01
C SER A 12 -1.34 -10.57 0.37
N ILE A 13 -1.54 -9.70 -0.63
CA ILE A 13 -1.56 -8.25 -0.48
C ILE A 13 -2.74 -7.66 -1.25
N LEU A 14 -3.12 -6.42 -0.93
CA LEU A 14 -4.25 -5.76 -1.57
C LEU A 14 -3.76 -4.81 -2.66
N ALA A 15 -4.17 -5.02 -3.90
CA ALA A 15 -4.01 -4.01 -4.95
C ALA A 15 -5.02 -2.88 -4.73
N VAL A 16 -4.55 -1.63 -4.69
CA VAL A 16 -5.40 -0.44 -4.41
C VAL A 16 -5.37 0.60 -5.52
N GLY A 17 -4.52 0.42 -6.53
CA GLY A 17 -4.41 1.34 -7.66
C GLY A 17 -3.32 0.93 -8.64
N TYR A 18 -3.15 1.73 -9.69
CA TYR A 18 -2.10 1.56 -10.69
C TYR A 18 -1.69 2.91 -11.27
N GLY A 19 -0.54 2.93 -11.92
CA GLY A 19 -0.05 4.12 -12.61
C GLY A 19 1.08 3.80 -13.58
N GLU A 20 1.69 4.85 -14.10
CA GLU A 20 2.83 4.83 -15.00
C GLU A 20 3.78 5.95 -14.60
N GLU A 21 5.07 5.66 -14.50
CA GLU A 21 6.07 6.69 -14.27
C GLU A 21 6.37 7.44 -15.58
N PRO A 22 6.77 8.72 -15.51
CA PRO A 22 7.22 9.46 -16.68
C PRO A 22 8.49 8.87 -17.31
N THR A 23 9.29 8.15 -16.51
CA THR A 23 10.51 7.49 -16.96
C THR A 23 10.17 6.30 -17.85
N LEU A 24 10.93 6.13 -18.93
CA LEU A 24 10.78 5.01 -19.86
C LEU A 24 11.70 3.84 -19.47
N HIS A 25 11.22 2.62 -19.66
CA HIS A 25 12.05 1.43 -19.70
C HIS A 25 13.07 1.56 -20.86
N PRO A 26 14.16 0.77 -20.85
CA PRO A 26 15.17 0.79 -21.93
C PRO A 26 14.61 0.59 -23.35
N GLY A 27 13.41 0.03 -23.49
CA GLY A 27 12.70 -0.14 -24.77
C GLY A 27 11.80 1.04 -25.20
N GLY A 28 11.81 2.17 -24.50
CA GLY A 28 11.02 3.36 -24.83
C GLY A 28 9.57 3.35 -24.32
N GLU A 29 9.19 2.33 -23.55
CA GLU A 29 7.83 2.19 -22.98
C GLU A 29 7.74 2.76 -21.55
N PRO A 30 6.62 3.38 -21.15
CA PRO A 30 6.44 3.87 -19.77
C PRO A 30 6.60 2.76 -18.72
N VAL A 31 7.22 3.10 -17.58
CA VAL A 31 7.35 2.16 -16.46
C VAL A 31 6.01 2.05 -15.73
N LYS A 32 5.30 0.94 -15.93
CA LYS A 32 3.98 0.68 -15.35
C LYS A 32 4.08 0.05 -13.97
N TYR A 33 3.22 0.45 -13.04
CA TYR A 33 3.16 -0.12 -11.69
C TYR A 33 1.74 -0.36 -11.18
N TRP A 34 1.63 -1.31 -10.24
CA TRP A 34 0.53 -1.47 -9.29
C TRP A 34 0.88 -0.75 -8.00
N ILE A 35 -0.11 -0.18 -7.32
CA ILE A 35 0.01 0.27 -5.93
C ILE A 35 -0.57 -0.83 -5.06
N VAL A 36 0.25 -1.38 -4.17
CA VAL A 36 -0.16 -2.46 -3.26
C VAL A 36 -0.10 -1.99 -1.81
N ARG A 37 -1.12 -2.36 -1.02
CA ARG A 37 -1.17 -2.18 0.43
C ARG A 37 -0.76 -3.49 1.10
N ASN A 38 0.22 -3.40 1.99
CA ASN A 38 0.69 -4.53 2.78
C ASN A 38 0.09 -4.49 4.21
N SER A 39 0.31 -5.57 4.97
CA SER A 39 -0.22 -5.77 6.32
C SER A 39 0.88 -5.81 7.40
N TRP A 40 2.06 -5.28 7.12
CA TRP A 40 3.22 -5.27 8.04
C TRP A 40 3.38 -3.95 8.82
N GLY A 41 2.32 -3.15 8.90
CA GLY A 41 2.34 -1.84 9.55
C GLY A 41 2.83 -0.72 8.64
N GLN A 42 2.69 0.52 9.12
CA GLN A 42 2.96 1.73 8.35
C GLN A 42 4.47 2.01 8.19
N GLU A 43 5.29 1.48 9.09
CA GLU A 43 6.75 1.63 9.04
C GLU A 43 7.40 0.87 7.88
N TRP A 44 6.68 -0.08 7.27
CA TRP A 44 7.16 -0.81 6.12
C TRP A 44 6.86 -0.08 4.81
N GLY A 45 7.85 0.01 3.93
CA GLY A 45 7.70 0.64 2.62
C GLY A 45 7.34 2.11 2.72
N GLU A 46 6.39 2.54 1.89
CA GLU A 46 5.85 3.90 1.89
C GLU A 46 4.53 3.92 2.65
N GLN A 47 4.58 4.14 3.96
CA GLN A 47 3.39 4.18 4.83
C GLN A 47 2.56 2.88 4.79
N GLY A 48 3.21 1.72 4.65
CA GLY A 48 2.56 0.41 4.50
C GLY A 48 2.24 0.02 3.06
N TYR A 49 2.63 0.83 2.08
CA TYR A 49 2.41 0.58 0.65
C TYR A 49 3.71 0.35 -0.11
N ALA A 50 3.59 -0.20 -1.32
CA ALA A 50 4.68 -0.30 -2.28
C ALA A 50 4.16 -0.18 -3.71
N LYS A 51 5.06 0.17 -4.63
CA LYS A 51 4.84 0.03 -6.07
C LYS A 51 5.42 -1.29 -6.56
N MET A 52 4.66 -2.06 -7.33
CA MET A 52 5.09 -3.33 -7.93
C MET A 52 5.02 -3.24 -9.45
N ARG A 53 5.98 -3.84 -10.17
CA ARG A 53 6.05 -3.77 -11.63
C ARG A 53 4.80 -4.43 -12.25
N ARG A 54 4.15 -3.71 -13.17
CA ARG A 54 2.90 -4.13 -13.81
C ARG A 54 3.12 -4.55 -15.27
N GLY A 55 2.44 -5.60 -15.70
CA GLY A 55 2.48 -6.16 -17.06
C GLY A 55 3.54 -7.24 -17.27
N PHE A 56 4.24 -7.66 -16.22
CA PHE A 56 5.32 -8.65 -16.27
C PHE A 56 5.04 -9.88 -15.39
N ASN A 57 3.88 -9.92 -14.71
CA ASN A 57 3.54 -10.91 -13.70
C ASN A 57 4.65 -11.09 -12.64
N ASP A 58 5.24 -9.97 -12.23
CA ASP A 58 6.37 -9.97 -11.30
C ASP A 58 5.94 -10.56 -9.95
N ALA A 59 6.78 -11.42 -9.37
CA ALA A 59 6.45 -12.20 -8.17
C ALA A 59 5.10 -12.96 -8.21
N ALA A 60 4.62 -13.33 -9.41
CA ALA A 60 3.30 -13.95 -9.63
C ALA A 60 2.10 -13.07 -9.21
N LEU A 61 2.29 -11.75 -9.04
CA LEU A 61 1.26 -10.80 -8.60
C LEU A 61 0.01 -10.78 -9.50
N GLU A 62 0.18 -11.05 -10.79
CA GLU A 62 -0.88 -11.01 -11.80
C GLU A 62 -1.45 -12.41 -12.09
N SER A 63 -1.11 -13.41 -11.26
CA SER A 63 -1.52 -14.81 -11.47
C SER A 63 -2.84 -15.15 -10.79
N THR A 64 -3.16 -14.48 -9.66
CA THR A 64 -4.38 -14.71 -8.89
C THR A 64 -4.88 -13.40 -8.29
N ALA A 65 -6.04 -12.93 -8.72
CA ALA A 65 -6.67 -11.72 -8.21
C ALA A 65 -8.14 -11.99 -7.86
N PRO A 66 -8.43 -12.51 -6.66
CA PRO A 66 -9.81 -12.65 -6.22
C PRO A 66 -10.43 -11.26 -6.01
N TRP A 67 -11.69 -11.12 -6.42
CA TRP A 67 -12.51 -9.96 -6.13
C TRP A 67 -13.82 -10.44 -5.51
N VAL A 68 -14.42 -9.60 -4.67
CA VAL A 68 -15.66 -9.90 -3.97
C VAL A 68 -16.54 -8.66 -3.97
N GLU A 69 -17.84 -8.86 -4.13
CA GLU A 69 -18.84 -7.83 -3.88
C GLU A 69 -19.41 -8.05 -2.48
N PRO A 70 -19.26 -7.08 -1.55
CA PRO A 70 -19.80 -7.24 -0.20
C PRO A 70 -21.33 -7.14 -0.21
N ASP A 71 -21.99 -8.05 0.50
CA ASP A 71 -23.43 -7.97 0.77
C ASP A 71 -23.69 -6.86 1.80
N LEU A 72 -24.22 -5.72 1.31
CA LEU A 72 -24.53 -4.57 2.14
C LEU A 72 -25.93 -4.64 2.76
N ASP A 73 -26.82 -5.49 2.24
CA ASP A 73 -28.22 -5.57 2.64
C ASP A 73 -28.38 -6.32 3.98
N ARG A 74 -27.47 -7.25 4.26
CA ARG A 74 -27.46 -8.03 5.51
C ARG A 74 -26.62 -7.42 6.63
N LEU A 75 -26.21 -6.16 6.48
CA LEU A 75 -25.44 -5.47 7.51
C LEU A 75 -26.30 -5.10 8.72
N PRO A 76 -25.75 -5.14 9.94
CA PRO A 76 -26.44 -4.64 11.13
C PRO A 76 -26.85 -3.18 10.97
N GLN A 77 -27.96 -2.78 11.58
CA GLN A 77 -28.42 -1.39 11.54
C GLN A 77 -27.33 -0.41 12.00
N GLY A 78 -27.18 0.69 11.26
CA GLY A 78 -26.17 1.73 11.52
C GLY A 78 -24.72 1.31 11.25
N PHE A 79 -24.46 0.13 10.66
CA PHE A 79 -23.10 -0.32 10.39
C PHE A 79 -22.32 0.66 9.51
N LEU A 80 -22.92 1.14 8.41
CA LEU A 80 -22.25 2.04 7.47
C LEU A 80 -21.90 3.40 8.09
N GLU A 81 -22.73 3.90 8.99
CA GLU A 81 -22.47 5.15 9.72
C GLU A 81 -21.29 4.98 10.69
N ARG A 82 -21.27 3.89 11.47
CA ARG A 82 -20.15 3.56 12.36
C ARG A 82 -18.85 3.35 11.58
N ALA A 83 -18.92 2.66 10.44
CA ALA A 83 -17.76 2.45 9.58
C ALA A 83 -17.20 3.77 9.03
N ARG A 84 -18.08 4.71 8.67
CA ARG A 84 -17.68 6.06 8.24
C ARG A 84 -17.00 6.83 9.37
N GLN A 85 -17.63 6.91 10.54
CA GLN A 85 -17.07 7.58 11.72
C GLN A 85 -15.70 7.00 12.07
N TYR A 86 -15.58 5.67 12.13
CA TYR A 86 -14.30 5.00 12.36
C TYR A 86 -13.25 5.37 11.30
N SER A 87 -13.61 5.39 10.02
CA SER A 87 -12.69 5.76 8.95
C SER A 87 -12.17 7.19 9.08
N GLU A 88 -13.04 8.13 9.45
CA GLU A 88 -12.70 9.54 9.69
C GLU A 88 -11.79 9.69 10.91
N GLU A 89 -12.13 9.06 12.04
CA GLU A 89 -11.31 9.04 13.25
C GLU A 89 -9.91 8.50 12.96
N GLN A 90 -9.81 7.38 12.24
CA GLN A 90 -8.53 6.80 11.85
C GLN A 90 -7.75 7.69 10.88
N ALA A 91 -8.42 8.47 10.02
CA ALA A 91 -7.74 9.43 9.15
C ALA A 91 -7.11 10.57 9.95
N VAL A 92 -7.81 11.07 10.97
CA VAL A 92 -7.29 12.08 11.90
C VAL A 92 -6.09 11.54 12.68
N LEU A 93 -6.17 10.31 13.20
CA LEU A 93 -5.06 9.67 13.91
C LEU A 93 -3.83 9.51 13.00
N ARG A 94 -4.01 9.04 11.76
CA ARG A 94 -2.92 8.94 10.78
C ARG A 94 -2.23 10.28 10.50
N GLN A 95 -2.98 11.38 10.43
CA GLN A 95 -2.39 12.71 10.25
C GLN A 95 -1.58 13.15 11.48
N LYS A 96 -2.07 12.88 12.69
CA LYS A 96 -1.35 13.18 13.94
C LYS A 96 -0.06 12.37 14.07
N ASP A 97 -0.12 11.06 13.85
CA ASP A 97 1.05 10.18 13.89
C ASP A 97 2.11 10.61 12.85
N GLY A 98 1.67 11.01 11.65
CA GLY A 98 2.54 11.55 10.61
C GLY A 98 3.23 12.87 10.99
N LEU A 99 2.56 13.75 11.74
CA LEU A 99 3.14 14.99 12.26
C LEU A 99 4.15 14.69 13.38
N GLU A 100 3.80 13.81 14.33
CA GLU A 100 4.68 13.46 15.46
C GLU A 100 5.95 12.71 15.01
N THR A 101 5.85 11.81 14.02
CA THR A 101 7.02 11.15 13.42
C THR A 101 7.92 12.11 12.65
N GLN A 102 7.38 13.17 12.05
CA GLN A 102 8.20 14.21 11.41
C GLN A 102 8.87 15.12 12.45
N ASP A 103 8.16 15.50 13.51
CA ASP A 103 8.69 16.35 14.58
C ASP A 103 9.77 15.64 15.39
N SER A 104 9.60 14.36 15.71
CA SER A 104 10.64 13.54 16.36
C SER A 104 11.88 13.37 15.48
N LYS A 105 11.74 13.17 14.16
CA LYS A 105 12.87 13.17 13.21
C LYS A 105 13.59 14.53 13.15
N ARG A 106 12.85 15.65 13.18
CA ARG A 106 13.42 17.01 13.19
C ARG A 106 14.17 17.32 14.50
N GLN A 107 13.64 16.92 15.65
CA GLN A 107 14.29 17.10 16.95
C GLN A 107 15.55 16.23 17.09
N GLY A 108 15.51 14.98 16.60
CA GLY A 108 16.68 14.09 16.57
C GLY A 108 17.82 14.59 15.67
N MET A 109 17.52 15.27 14.55
CA MET A 109 18.53 15.91 13.71
C MET A 109 19.18 17.14 14.36
N ARG A 110 18.47 17.88 15.22
CA ARG A 110 19.04 19.01 15.97
C ARG A 110 20.05 18.55 17.03
N GLY A 111 19.83 17.38 17.65
CA GLY A 111 20.74 16.83 18.67
C GLY A 111 22.08 16.31 18.12
N LYS A 112 22.16 15.92 16.84
CA LYS A 112 23.39 15.36 16.23
C LYS A 112 24.38 16.40 15.68
N ARG A 113 24.05 17.70 15.68
CA ARG A 113 24.96 18.77 15.21
C ARG A 113 25.85 19.39 16.29
N ALA A 114 25.82 18.88 17.53
CA ALA A 114 26.53 19.48 18.67
C ALA A 114 27.69 18.63 19.25
N GLY A 115 28.14 17.58 18.55
CA GLY A 115 29.20 16.68 19.03
C GLY A 115 30.26 16.41 17.98
N GLY A 116 30.93 17.46 17.50
CA GLY A 116 32.06 17.36 16.57
C GLY A 116 33.15 18.34 16.98
N ARG A 117 34.01 17.90 17.90
CA ARG A 117 35.41 18.33 18.06
C ARG A 117 36.22 17.09 18.38
#